data_AF-A0A074NFR3-F1
#
_entry.id   AF-A0A074NFR3-F1
#
_cell.length_a   1.000
_cell.length_b   1.000
_cell.length_c   1.000
_cell.angle_alpha   90.00
_cell.angle_beta   90.00
_cell.angle_gamma   90.00
#
_symmetry.space_group_name_H-M   'P 1'
#
loop_
_entity.id
_entity.type
_entity.pdbx_description
1 polymer ?
#
loop_
_entity_poly.entity_id
_entity_poly.type
_entity_poly.pdbx_seq_one_letter_code
_entity_poly.pdbx_strand_id
1 'polypeptide(L)'
;MSLFLALLLQVGPDPTAGAIAGEPDELVNRPPRAAETIEAPLDPVSQWLKSCLEQVVDDPARAHAKAQIRRNETFGEQRVIANHCLGVAATELGLWDDARAAFLAARDETPQGEARTRARFGAMAGNAALAAGDPASALTLLAAAEDDARTAASASLEAIAALDRGRALVALDRPEDALAALRDATRLAPTSGEAWLLEATLLRRLERLDEAQAAIERAVELVPMDGAVGLEAGVIAVLAGREEAARESWESVIATQPESLAAKTAKAYLAQLPPAVDNAPREEPQQ
;
A
#
# COMPACT_ATOMS: atom_id res chain seq x y z
N MET A 1 -46.92 -5.85 -16.60
CA MET A 1 -46.55 -5.12 -17.83
C MET A 1 -46.03 -3.76 -17.37
N SER A 2 -44.74 -3.43 -17.29
CA SER A 2 -43.53 -4.04 -17.81
C SER A 2 -42.38 -3.68 -16.85
N LEU A 3 -41.79 -4.69 -16.20
CA LEU A 3 -40.57 -4.55 -15.38
C LEU A 3 -39.31 -4.96 -16.16
N PHE A 4 -39.39 -5.07 -17.49
CA PHE A 4 -38.37 -5.72 -18.33
C PHE A 4 -37.46 -4.76 -19.11
N LEU A 5 -37.56 -3.44 -18.92
CA LEU A 5 -36.81 -2.48 -19.75
C LEU A 5 -35.49 -1.96 -19.14
N ALA A 6 -35.05 -2.46 -17.99
CA ALA A 6 -33.86 -1.96 -17.29
C ALA A 6 -32.63 -2.89 -17.36
N LEU A 7 -32.69 -4.00 -18.10
CA LEU A 7 -31.66 -5.05 -18.11
C LEU A 7 -30.75 -5.08 -19.36
N LEU A 8 -30.83 -4.09 -20.25
CA LEU A 8 -30.08 -4.07 -21.52
C LEU A 8 -28.89 -3.09 -21.56
N LEU A 9 -28.46 -2.53 -20.42
CA LEU A 9 -27.34 -1.55 -20.37
C LEU A 9 -26.14 -1.99 -19.52
N GLN A 10 -26.04 -3.26 -19.10
CA GLN A 10 -24.95 -3.77 -18.26
C GLN A 10 -24.02 -4.80 -18.92
N VAL A 11 -24.03 -4.93 -20.24
CA VAL A 11 -23.06 -5.80 -20.93
C VAL A 11 -22.18 -4.92 -21.81
N GLY A 12 -20.95 -4.69 -21.38
CA GLY A 12 -19.90 -4.16 -22.26
C GLY A 12 -19.72 -5.09 -23.47
N PRO A 13 -19.27 -4.58 -24.63
CA PRO A 13 -19.16 -5.37 -25.84
C PRO A 13 -18.32 -6.63 -25.59
N ASP A 14 -18.85 -7.78 -26.00
CA ASP A 14 -18.20 -9.08 -25.91
C ASP A 14 -16.87 -9.04 -26.68
N PRO A 15 -15.70 -9.18 -26.02
CA PRO A 15 -14.40 -9.09 -26.68
C PRO A 15 -14.12 -10.29 -27.60
N THR A 16 -14.99 -11.31 -27.61
CA THR A 16 -14.91 -12.47 -28.50
C THR A 16 -15.87 -12.40 -29.69
N ALA A 17 -16.81 -11.44 -29.67
CA ALA A 17 -17.57 -11.10 -30.86
C ALA A 17 -16.62 -10.41 -31.84
N GLY A 18 -16.25 -11.13 -32.91
CA GLY A 18 -15.35 -10.63 -33.94
C GLY A 18 -15.71 -9.22 -34.43
N ALA A 19 -14.71 -8.53 -34.98
CA ALA A 19 -14.71 -7.13 -35.37
C ALA A 19 -16.09 -6.55 -35.75
N ILE A 20 -16.43 -5.42 -35.12
CA ILE A 20 -17.65 -4.66 -35.38
C ILE A 20 -17.80 -4.47 -36.89
N ALA A 21 -18.88 -5.00 -37.47
CA ALA A 21 -19.09 -4.98 -38.91
C ALA A 21 -19.15 -3.54 -39.43
N GLY A 22 -18.16 -3.13 -40.22
CA GLY A 22 -18.08 -1.81 -40.86
C GLY A 22 -16.87 -0.95 -40.45
N GLU A 23 -16.05 -1.39 -39.49
CA GLU A 23 -14.77 -0.72 -39.19
C GLU A 23 -13.75 -0.91 -40.33
N PRO A 24 -13.08 0.15 -40.79
CA PRO A 24 -12.00 0.05 -41.78
C PRO A 24 -10.89 -0.91 -41.34
N ASP A 25 -10.41 -1.75 -42.25
CA ASP A 25 -9.42 -2.81 -42.01
C ASP A 25 -8.11 -2.27 -41.37
N GLU A 26 -7.78 -0.99 -41.62
CA GLU A 26 -6.64 -0.28 -41.02
C GLU A 26 -6.73 -0.10 -39.50
N LEU A 27 -7.94 -0.05 -38.93
CA LEU A 27 -8.15 0.09 -37.48
C LEU A 27 -8.10 -1.27 -36.78
N VAL A 28 -8.58 -2.33 -37.45
CA VAL A 28 -8.60 -3.71 -36.96
C VAL A 28 -7.20 -4.33 -37.00
N ASN A 29 -6.46 -4.09 -38.08
CA ASN A 29 -5.14 -4.66 -38.32
C ASN A 29 -4.01 -3.62 -38.16
N ARG A 30 -4.18 -2.64 -37.25
CA ARG A 30 -3.14 -1.67 -36.97
C ARG A 30 -1.95 -2.38 -36.31
N PRO A 31 -0.76 -2.41 -36.94
CA PRO A 31 0.41 -2.98 -36.28
C PRO A 31 0.71 -2.20 -35.00
N PRO A 32 1.15 -2.85 -33.91
CA PRO A 32 1.55 -2.16 -32.69
C PRO A 32 2.58 -1.10 -33.07
N ARG A 33 2.34 0.14 -32.64
CA ARG A 33 3.30 1.23 -32.83
C ARG A 33 4.64 0.75 -32.26
N ALA A 34 5.70 0.76 -33.07
CA ALA A 34 7.04 0.59 -32.54
C ALA A 34 7.20 1.65 -31.45
N ALA A 35 7.28 1.21 -30.20
CA ALA A 35 7.56 2.09 -29.08
C ALA A 35 9.03 2.48 -29.20
N GLU A 36 9.31 3.47 -30.05
CA GLU A 36 10.52 4.25 -29.88
C GLU A 36 10.35 4.97 -28.54
N THR A 37 11.03 4.48 -27.52
CA THR A 37 11.20 5.20 -26.26
C THR A 37 12.04 6.43 -26.58
N ILE A 38 11.36 7.51 -26.98
CA ILE A 38 12.00 8.81 -27.09
C ILE A 38 12.19 9.32 -25.66
N GLU A 39 13.32 8.98 -25.04
CA GLU A 39 13.76 9.67 -23.82
C GLU A 39 14.05 11.13 -24.21
N ALA A 40 13.09 12.02 -23.92
CA ALA A 40 13.33 13.44 -24.02
C ALA A 40 14.47 13.82 -23.07
N PRO A 41 15.42 14.69 -23.48
CA PRO A 41 16.47 15.15 -22.58
C PRO A 41 15.86 15.80 -21.34
N LEU A 42 16.17 15.26 -20.16
CA LEU A 42 15.80 15.88 -18.89
C LEU A 42 16.48 17.25 -18.77
N ASP A 43 15.83 18.21 -18.12
CA ASP A 43 16.51 19.46 -17.76
C ASP A 43 17.60 19.19 -16.70
N PRO A 44 18.59 20.08 -16.52
CA PRO A 44 19.71 19.83 -15.61
C PRO A 44 19.31 19.54 -14.15
N VAL A 45 18.20 20.12 -13.66
CA VAL A 45 17.70 19.90 -12.29
C VAL A 45 17.17 18.47 -12.16
N SER A 46 16.36 18.03 -13.12
CA SER A 46 15.85 16.66 -13.18
C SER A 46 16.96 15.62 -13.37
N GLN A 47 17.99 15.94 -14.16
CA GLN A 47 19.17 15.08 -14.32
C GLN A 47 19.95 14.92 -13.02
N TRP A 48 20.14 16.01 -12.27
CA TRP A 48 20.83 15.95 -10.98
C TRP A 48 20.08 15.06 -10.00
N LEU A 49 18.74 15.21 -9.90
CA LEU A 49 17.93 14.40 -9.00
C LEU A 49 17.98 12.92 -9.39
N LYS A 50 17.80 12.59 -10.68
CA LYS A 50 17.92 11.21 -11.18
C LYS A 50 19.26 10.60 -10.80
N SER A 51 20.35 11.30 -11.09
CA SER A 51 21.71 10.85 -10.74
C SER A 51 21.93 10.71 -9.23
N CYS A 52 21.25 11.51 -8.42
CA CYS A 52 21.33 11.40 -6.97
C CYS A 52 20.58 10.16 -6.46
N LEU A 53 19.35 9.93 -6.96
CA LEU A 53 18.53 8.77 -6.57
C LEU A 53 19.10 7.44 -7.06
N GLU A 54 19.68 7.39 -8.26
CA GLU A 54 20.42 6.21 -8.74
C GLU A 54 21.58 5.87 -7.81
N GLN A 55 22.31 6.90 -7.34
CA GLN A 55 23.41 6.73 -6.41
C GLN A 55 22.97 6.28 -5.02
N VAL A 56 21.73 6.55 -4.60
CA VAL A 56 21.21 6.05 -3.31
C VAL A 56 21.22 4.52 -3.26
N VAL A 57 20.92 3.86 -4.38
CA VAL A 57 20.88 2.39 -4.47
C VAL A 57 22.27 1.78 -4.29
N ASP A 58 23.29 2.41 -4.88
CA ASP A 58 24.66 1.88 -4.87
C ASP A 58 25.48 2.31 -3.65
N ASP A 59 25.33 3.57 -3.23
CA ASP A 59 26.11 4.21 -2.16
C ASP A 59 25.28 5.35 -1.51
N PRO A 60 24.39 5.00 -0.56
CA PRO A 60 23.51 5.96 0.07
C PRO A 60 24.27 7.01 0.90
N ALA A 61 25.44 6.67 1.45
CA ALA A 61 26.28 7.62 2.19
C ALA A 61 26.84 8.71 1.27
N ARG A 62 27.30 8.33 0.07
CA ARG A 62 27.77 9.31 -0.93
C ARG A 62 26.61 10.14 -1.49
N ALA A 63 25.45 9.53 -1.76
CA ALA A 63 24.25 10.26 -2.18
C ALA A 63 23.83 11.29 -1.11
N HIS A 64 23.85 10.90 0.17
CA HIS A 64 23.57 11.77 1.29
C HIS A 64 24.51 12.98 1.32
N ALA A 65 25.84 12.77 1.25
CA ALA A 65 26.81 13.86 1.22
C ALA A 65 26.64 14.77 -0.01
N LYS A 66 26.41 14.19 -1.20
CA LYS A 66 26.14 14.94 -2.45
C LYS A 66 24.89 15.81 -2.30
N ALA A 67 23.83 15.27 -1.70
CA ALA A 67 22.59 15.99 -1.47
C ALA A 67 22.76 17.13 -0.44
N GLN A 68 23.53 16.91 0.63
CA GLN A 68 23.86 17.96 1.61
C GLN A 68 24.62 19.14 0.98
N ILE A 69 25.61 18.85 0.13
CA ILE A 69 26.35 19.89 -0.60
C ILE A 69 25.39 20.71 -1.46
N ARG A 70 24.56 20.05 -2.26
CA ARG A 70 23.57 20.74 -3.11
C ARG A 70 22.57 21.55 -2.29
N ARG A 71 22.14 21.02 -1.15
CA ARG A 71 21.23 21.70 -0.21
C ARG A 71 21.80 23.03 0.28
N ASN A 72 23.10 23.06 0.57
CA ASN A 72 23.80 24.26 1.03
C ASN A 72 24.01 25.32 -0.08
N GLU A 73 24.02 24.90 -1.33
CA GLU A 73 24.19 25.78 -2.51
C GLU A 73 22.87 26.29 -3.10
N THR A 74 21.73 25.77 -2.63
CA THR A 74 20.40 26.06 -3.17
C THR A 74 19.49 26.67 -2.11
N PHE A 75 18.43 27.36 -2.55
CA PHE A 75 17.46 28.03 -1.70
C PHE A 75 16.06 27.95 -2.32
N GLY A 76 15.02 28.00 -1.48
CA GLY A 76 13.62 27.95 -1.92
C GLY A 76 13.33 26.71 -2.76
N GLU A 77 12.54 26.86 -3.82
CA GLU A 77 12.10 25.77 -4.70
C GLU A 77 13.26 24.94 -5.28
N GLN A 78 14.42 25.56 -5.53
CA GLN A 78 15.60 24.85 -6.07
C GLN A 78 16.20 23.86 -5.08
N ARG A 79 15.93 24.02 -3.78
CA ARG A 79 16.43 23.13 -2.72
C ARG A 79 15.53 21.91 -2.51
N VAL A 80 14.29 21.92 -3.00
CA VAL A 80 13.34 20.79 -2.89
C VAL A 80 13.96 19.48 -3.37
N ILE A 81 14.61 19.47 -4.54
CA ILE A 81 15.24 18.25 -5.07
C ILE A 81 16.44 17.77 -4.25
N ALA A 82 17.20 18.70 -3.64
CA ALA A 82 18.30 18.36 -2.76
C ALA A 82 17.78 17.71 -1.48
N ASN A 83 16.74 18.29 -0.90
CA ASN A 83 16.04 17.75 0.27
C ASN A 83 15.35 16.41 -0.04
N HIS A 84 14.80 16.23 -1.24
CA HIS A 84 14.24 14.94 -1.66
C HIS A 84 15.31 13.85 -1.68
N CYS A 85 16.42 14.05 -2.42
CA CYS A 85 17.48 13.04 -2.45
C CYS A 85 18.08 12.82 -1.05
N LEU A 86 18.26 13.88 -0.27
CA LEU A 86 18.78 13.78 1.10
C LEU A 86 17.88 12.91 1.98
N GLY A 87 16.56 13.10 1.91
CA GLY A 87 15.59 12.32 2.66
C GLY A 87 15.63 10.83 2.29
N VAL A 88 15.65 10.51 0.99
CA VAL A 88 15.72 9.12 0.51
C VAL A 88 17.05 8.48 0.92
N ALA A 89 18.17 9.17 0.76
CA ALA A 89 19.48 8.67 1.18
C ALA A 89 19.55 8.44 2.69
N ALA A 90 18.99 9.35 3.50
CA ALA A 90 18.92 9.20 4.95
C ALA A 90 18.03 8.03 5.38
N THR A 91 16.92 7.77 4.67
CA THR A 91 16.07 6.59 4.88
C THR A 91 16.84 5.28 4.68
N GLU A 92 17.61 5.14 3.59
CA GLU A 92 18.43 3.94 3.35
C GLU A 92 19.53 3.74 4.40
N LEU A 93 20.02 4.83 5.00
CA LEU A 93 21.01 4.78 6.08
C LEU A 93 20.39 4.55 7.47
N GLY A 94 19.06 4.51 7.58
CA GLY A 94 18.36 4.44 8.87
C GLY A 94 18.49 5.71 9.73
N LEU A 95 18.88 6.83 9.13
CA LEU A 95 18.99 8.14 9.77
C LEU A 95 17.62 8.82 9.78
N TRP A 96 16.69 8.27 10.57
CA TRP A 96 15.27 8.63 10.51
C TRP A 96 14.98 10.11 10.85
N ASP A 97 15.73 10.70 11.78
CA ASP A 97 15.61 12.12 12.10
C ASP A 97 16.06 13.03 10.95
N ASP A 98 17.16 12.68 10.29
CA ASP A 98 17.66 13.41 9.12
C ASP A 98 16.71 13.27 7.94
N ALA A 99 16.16 12.07 7.72
CA ALA A 99 15.17 11.80 6.69
C ALA A 99 13.91 12.65 6.91
N ARG A 100 13.38 12.62 8.13
CA ARG A 100 12.22 13.44 8.54
C ARG A 100 12.46 14.92 8.28
N ALA A 101 13.60 15.45 8.74
CA ALA A 101 13.95 16.86 8.57
C ALA A 101 14.08 17.25 7.09
N ALA A 102 14.71 16.39 6.28
CA ALA A 102 14.87 16.63 4.85
C ALA A 102 13.51 16.61 4.11
N PHE A 103 12.65 15.62 4.36
CA PHE A 103 11.33 15.57 3.73
C PHE A 103 10.42 16.72 4.18
N LEU A 104 10.46 17.12 5.45
CA LEU A 104 9.72 18.28 5.92
C LEU A 104 10.20 19.56 5.24
N ALA A 105 11.51 19.76 5.11
CA ALA A 105 12.07 20.89 4.37
C ALA A 105 11.68 20.87 2.89
N ALA A 106 11.69 19.69 2.24
CA ALA A 106 11.23 19.54 0.86
C ALA A 106 9.75 19.94 0.71
N ARG A 107 8.88 19.51 1.64
CA ARG A 107 7.47 19.93 1.67
C ARG A 107 7.34 21.44 1.83
N ASP A 108 8.04 22.03 2.78
CA ASP A 108 7.88 23.44 3.12
C ASP A 108 8.39 24.38 2.02
N GLU A 109 9.45 23.98 1.32
CA GLU A 109 10.00 24.71 0.17
C GLU A 109 9.23 24.47 -1.14
N THR A 110 8.38 23.45 -1.19
CA THR A 110 7.49 23.20 -2.33
C THR A 110 6.39 24.28 -2.36
N PRO A 111 6.11 24.92 -3.51
CA PRO A 111 5.09 25.95 -3.63
C PRO A 111 3.71 25.51 -3.13
N GLN A 112 2.95 26.43 -2.53
CA GLN A 112 1.60 26.14 -2.02
C GLN A 112 0.63 25.65 -3.11
N GLY A 113 0.85 26.07 -4.38
CA GLY A 113 0.07 25.59 -5.53
C GLY A 113 0.35 24.13 -5.92
N GLU A 114 1.40 23.51 -5.39
CA GLU A 114 1.80 22.13 -5.68
C GLU A 114 1.41 21.18 -4.54
N ALA A 115 0.15 21.27 -4.11
CA ALA A 115 -0.39 20.50 -2.98
C ALA A 115 -0.14 18.98 -3.10
N ARG A 116 -0.17 18.43 -4.33
CA ARG A 116 0.13 17.01 -4.57
C ARG A 116 1.56 16.63 -4.16
N THR A 117 2.53 17.49 -4.48
CA THR A 117 3.95 17.28 -4.13
C THR A 117 4.16 17.47 -2.64
N ARG A 118 3.52 18.50 -2.05
CA ARG A 118 3.53 18.75 -0.59
C ARG A 118 2.99 17.56 0.20
N ALA A 119 1.88 16.98 -0.24
CA ALA A 119 1.28 15.79 0.39
C ALA A 119 2.25 14.61 0.42
N ARG A 120 2.95 14.33 -0.69
CA ARG A 120 3.94 13.24 -0.76
C ARG A 120 5.10 13.44 0.20
N PHE A 121 5.69 14.64 0.24
CA PHE A 121 6.78 14.94 1.17
C PHE A 121 6.32 14.95 2.63
N GLY A 122 5.11 15.42 2.91
CA GLY A 122 4.50 15.32 4.24
C GLY A 122 4.33 13.88 4.69
N ALA A 123 3.82 13.02 3.81
CA ALA A 123 3.67 11.58 4.10
C ALA A 123 5.03 10.90 4.32
N MET A 124 6.04 11.21 3.50
CA MET A 124 7.41 10.69 3.71
C MET A 124 8.00 11.16 5.04
N ALA A 125 7.82 12.43 5.42
CA ALA A 125 8.26 12.96 6.71
C ALA A 125 7.55 12.27 7.88
N GLY A 126 6.24 12.05 7.77
CA GLY A 126 5.46 11.32 8.77
C GLY A 126 5.90 9.87 8.95
N ASN A 127 6.17 9.17 7.84
CA ASN A 127 6.72 7.81 7.87
C ASN A 127 8.11 7.75 8.49
N ALA A 128 8.99 8.70 8.17
CA ALA A 128 10.30 8.80 8.80
C ALA A 128 10.18 9.05 10.32
N ALA A 129 9.20 9.85 10.77
CA ALA A 129 8.93 10.02 12.20
C ALA A 129 8.45 8.72 12.87
N LEU A 130 7.62 7.90 12.20
CA LEU A 130 7.25 6.57 12.72
C LEU A 130 8.45 5.65 12.86
N ALA A 131 9.32 5.63 11.84
CA ALA A 131 10.54 4.82 11.87
C ALA A 131 11.52 5.29 12.95
N ALA A 132 11.53 6.59 13.28
CA ALA A 132 12.29 7.16 14.39
C ALA A 132 11.70 6.82 15.79
N GLY A 133 10.53 6.19 15.86
CA GLY A 133 9.84 5.93 17.13
C GLY A 133 9.14 7.15 17.72
N ASP A 134 8.82 8.15 16.89
CA ASP A 134 8.10 9.38 17.29
C ASP A 134 6.71 9.44 16.63
N PRO A 135 5.74 8.63 17.10
CA PRO A 135 4.42 8.56 16.50
C PRO A 135 3.58 9.83 16.75
N ALA A 136 3.93 10.66 17.74
CA ALA A 136 3.28 11.94 17.99
C ALA A 136 3.59 12.96 16.89
N SER A 137 4.87 13.09 16.52
CA SER A 137 5.26 13.91 15.37
C SER A 137 4.71 13.34 14.07
N ALA A 138 4.75 12.01 13.90
CA ALA A 138 4.17 11.37 12.72
C ALA A 138 2.70 11.72 12.53
N LEU A 139 1.89 11.62 13.59
CA LEU A 139 0.46 11.95 13.55
C LEU A 139 0.22 13.39 13.05
N THR A 140 1.03 14.34 13.50
CA THR A 140 0.93 15.75 13.09
C THR A 140 1.31 15.94 11.62
N LEU A 141 2.40 15.31 11.17
CA LEU A 141 2.89 15.40 9.80
C LEU A 141 1.92 14.72 8.81
N LEU A 142 1.34 13.59 9.19
CA LEU A 142 0.39 12.84 8.38
C LEU A 142 -0.95 13.56 8.25
N ALA A 143 -1.44 14.21 9.32
CA ALA A 143 -2.61 15.09 9.22
C ALA A 143 -2.39 16.24 8.23
N ALA A 144 -1.20 16.85 8.26
CA ALA A 144 -0.84 17.90 7.30
C ALA A 144 -0.73 17.36 5.85
N ALA A 145 -0.24 16.13 5.68
CA ALA A 145 -0.20 15.46 4.38
C ALA A 145 -1.60 15.12 3.83
N GLU A 146 -2.54 14.72 4.70
CA GLU A 146 -3.94 14.53 4.33
C GLU A 146 -4.59 15.85 3.88
N ASP A 147 -4.34 16.97 4.58
CA ASP A 147 -4.84 18.30 4.17
C ASP A 147 -4.30 18.72 2.80
N ASP A 148 -2.99 18.52 2.56
CA ASP A 148 -2.38 18.76 1.26
C ASP A 148 -2.98 17.82 0.17
N ALA A 149 -3.26 16.56 0.50
CA ALA A 149 -3.86 15.59 -0.42
C ALA A 149 -5.31 15.93 -0.79
N ARG A 150 -6.11 16.40 0.18
CA ARG A 150 -7.46 16.93 -0.05
C ARG A 150 -7.42 18.18 -0.92
N THR A 151 -6.50 19.10 -0.65
CA THR A 151 -6.28 20.29 -1.47
C THR A 151 -5.91 19.92 -2.91
N ALA A 152 -5.14 18.85 -3.09
CA ALA A 152 -4.79 18.29 -4.40
C ALA A 152 -5.91 17.46 -5.05
N ALA A 153 -7.07 17.32 -4.40
CA ALA A 153 -8.18 16.45 -4.79
C ALA A 153 -7.72 15.02 -5.11
N SER A 154 -6.79 14.48 -4.32
CA SER A 154 -6.12 13.21 -4.59
C SER A 154 -6.49 12.15 -3.56
N ALA A 155 -7.62 11.47 -3.79
CA ALA A 155 -8.10 10.40 -2.90
C ALA A 155 -7.04 9.31 -2.63
N SER A 156 -6.22 8.98 -3.64
CA SER A 156 -5.14 8.00 -3.47
C SER A 156 -4.05 8.45 -2.49
N LEU A 157 -3.71 9.73 -2.46
CA LEU A 157 -2.69 10.26 -1.53
C LEU A 157 -3.29 10.45 -0.13
N GLU A 158 -4.56 10.86 -0.06
CA GLU A 158 -5.29 10.96 1.20
C GLU A 158 -5.42 9.57 1.84
N ALA A 159 -5.72 8.53 1.05
CA ALA A 159 -5.77 7.15 1.54
C ALA A 159 -4.42 6.67 2.10
N ILE A 160 -3.31 6.96 1.40
CA ILE A 160 -1.96 6.60 1.87
C ILE A 160 -1.65 7.29 3.20
N ALA A 161 -1.89 8.60 3.30
CA ALA A 161 -1.64 9.33 4.53
C ALA A 161 -2.55 8.87 5.70
N ALA A 162 -3.82 8.55 5.42
CA ALA A 162 -4.75 8.01 6.41
C ALA A 162 -4.34 6.62 6.91
N LEU A 163 -3.81 5.75 6.03
CA LEU A 163 -3.27 4.44 6.40
C LEU A 163 -2.11 4.60 7.39
N ASP A 164 -1.15 5.46 7.07
CA ASP A 164 -0.01 5.72 7.95
C ASP A 164 -0.43 6.42 9.24
N ARG A 165 -1.46 7.28 9.19
CA ARG A 165 -2.05 7.89 10.39
C ARG A 165 -2.64 6.81 11.29
N GLY A 166 -3.31 5.81 10.73
CA GLY A 166 -3.77 4.63 11.45
C GLY A 166 -2.63 3.92 12.19
N ARG A 167 -1.50 3.69 11.52
CA ARG A 167 -0.30 3.09 12.13
C ARG A 167 0.25 3.95 13.28
N ALA A 168 0.31 5.27 13.10
CA ALA A 168 0.74 6.20 14.15
C ALA A 168 -0.19 6.15 15.39
N LEU A 169 -1.50 6.08 15.16
CA LEU A 169 -2.50 6.02 16.22
C LEU A 169 -2.46 4.68 16.99
N VAL A 170 -2.17 3.56 16.32
CA VAL A 170 -1.89 2.29 16.99
C VAL A 170 -0.67 2.42 17.90
N ALA A 171 0.42 3.03 17.42
CA ALA A 171 1.64 3.24 18.21
C ALA A 171 1.45 4.19 19.41
N LEU A 172 0.42 5.04 19.37
CA LEU A 172 0.01 5.95 20.45
C LEU A 172 -1.03 5.33 21.40
N ASP A 173 -1.35 4.04 21.26
CA ASP A 173 -2.39 3.36 22.04
C ASP A 173 -3.78 4.00 21.91
N ARG A 174 -4.12 4.44 20.69
CA ARG A 174 -5.43 5.04 20.33
C ARG A 174 -6.16 4.19 19.30
N PRO A 175 -6.59 2.97 19.64
CA PRO A 175 -7.04 1.98 18.66
C PRO A 175 -8.35 2.36 17.94
N GLU A 176 -9.30 3.04 18.59
CA GLU A 176 -10.55 3.46 17.91
C GLU A 176 -10.30 4.59 16.89
N ASP A 177 -9.41 5.53 17.22
CA ASP A 177 -9.01 6.58 16.27
C ASP A 177 -8.23 5.97 15.09
N ALA A 178 -7.38 4.98 15.37
CA ALA A 178 -6.66 4.25 14.34
C ALA A 178 -7.61 3.52 13.40
N LEU A 179 -8.65 2.88 13.94
CA LEU A 179 -9.67 2.21 13.14
C LEU A 179 -10.43 3.19 12.25
N ALA A 180 -10.77 4.38 12.76
CA ALA A 180 -11.39 5.43 11.96
C ALA A 180 -10.48 5.85 10.78
N ALA A 181 -9.18 6.03 11.02
CA ALA A 181 -8.21 6.37 9.98
C ALA A 181 -8.05 5.25 8.92
N LEU A 182 -8.02 3.99 9.34
CA LEU A 182 -7.95 2.84 8.42
C LEU A 182 -9.23 2.70 7.58
N ARG A 183 -10.40 2.99 8.15
CA ARG A 183 -11.67 3.05 7.42
C ARG A 183 -11.71 4.16 6.40
N ASP A 184 -11.14 5.32 6.72
CA ASP A 184 -10.96 6.37 5.73
C ASP A 184 -10.05 5.90 4.58
N ALA A 185 -8.95 5.21 4.89
CA ALA A 185 -8.06 4.65 3.88
C ALA A 185 -8.76 3.62 2.97
N THR A 186 -9.51 2.67 3.53
CA THR A 186 -10.24 1.64 2.75
C THR A 186 -11.40 2.25 1.95
N ARG A 187 -12.07 3.30 2.45
CA ARG A 187 -13.10 4.04 1.71
C ARG A 187 -12.52 4.85 0.54
N LEU A 188 -11.37 5.50 0.75
CA LEU A 188 -10.71 6.33 -0.27
C LEU A 188 -9.97 5.48 -1.33
N ALA A 189 -9.44 4.33 -0.92
CA ALA A 189 -8.75 3.37 -1.79
C ALA A 189 -9.28 1.94 -1.54
N PRO A 190 -10.48 1.59 -2.05
CA PRO A 190 -11.11 0.28 -1.82
C PRO A 190 -10.37 -0.90 -2.47
N THR A 191 -9.34 -0.62 -3.27
CA THR A 191 -8.43 -1.60 -3.89
C THR A 191 -7.10 -1.75 -3.15
N SER A 192 -6.90 -1.08 -2.02
CA SER A 192 -5.69 -1.21 -1.21
C SER A 192 -5.77 -2.44 -0.30
N GLY A 193 -5.18 -3.56 -0.73
CA GLY A 193 -5.11 -4.78 0.08
C GLY A 193 -4.43 -4.57 1.44
N GLU A 194 -3.41 -3.71 1.50
CA GLU A 194 -2.70 -3.36 2.74
C GLU A 194 -3.62 -2.62 3.73
N ALA A 195 -4.44 -1.67 3.25
CA ALA A 195 -5.38 -0.94 4.11
C ALA A 195 -6.38 -1.91 4.76
N TRP A 196 -6.93 -2.84 3.97
CA TRP A 196 -7.85 -3.87 4.45
C TRP A 196 -7.19 -4.85 5.44
N LEU A 197 -5.94 -5.25 5.18
CA LEU A 197 -5.16 -6.08 6.09
C LEU A 197 -4.96 -5.40 7.46
N LEU A 198 -4.55 -4.14 7.45
CA LEU A 198 -4.32 -3.37 8.69
C LEU A 198 -5.64 -3.15 9.45
N GLU A 199 -6.74 -2.85 8.74
CA GLU A 199 -8.07 -2.74 9.34
C GLU A 199 -8.49 -4.07 10.01
N ALA A 200 -8.37 -5.19 9.30
CA ALA A 200 -8.68 -6.52 9.83
C ALA A 200 -7.84 -6.86 11.08
N THR A 201 -6.54 -6.58 11.01
CA THR A 201 -5.60 -6.81 12.11
C THR A 201 -5.98 -6.03 13.35
N LEU A 202 -6.36 -4.76 13.18
CA LEU A 202 -6.78 -3.91 14.29
C LEU A 202 -8.13 -4.34 14.87
N LEU A 203 -9.10 -4.67 14.01
CA LEU A 203 -10.40 -5.18 14.44
C LEU A 203 -10.27 -6.47 15.24
N ARG A 204 -9.38 -7.38 14.84
CA ARG A 204 -9.08 -8.59 15.62
C ARG A 204 -8.53 -8.24 17.00
N ARG A 205 -7.59 -7.29 17.09
CA ARG A 205 -7.02 -6.84 18.39
C ARG A 205 -8.06 -6.20 19.30
N LEU A 206 -9.11 -5.62 18.71
CA LEU A 206 -10.28 -5.07 19.39
C LEU A 206 -11.37 -6.12 19.68
N GLU A 207 -11.11 -7.40 19.42
CA GLU A 207 -12.05 -8.52 19.57
C GLU A 207 -13.34 -8.41 18.71
N ARG A 208 -13.30 -7.58 17.66
CA ARG A 208 -14.41 -7.38 16.72
C ARG A 208 -14.30 -8.36 15.55
N LEU A 209 -14.39 -9.65 15.86
CA LEU A 209 -14.04 -10.74 14.92
C LEU A 209 -14.90 -10.79 13.66
N ASP A 210 -16.19 -10.45 13.74
CA ASP A 210 -17.08 -10.43 12.56
C ASP A 210 -16.65 -9.37 11.54
N GLU A 211 -16.30 -8.16 12.02
CA GLU A 211 -15.81 -7.09 11.17
C GLU A 211 -14.39 -7.40 10.66
N ALA A 212 -13.54 -8.00 11.50
CA ALA A 212 -12.21 -8.44 11.10
C ALA A 212 -12.28 -9.47 9.96
N GLN A 213 -13.25 -10.39 10.03
CA GLN A 213 -13.47 -11.39 8.99
C GLN A 213 -13.87 -10.74 7.66
N ALA A 214 -14.80 -9.79 7.67
CA ALA A 214 -15.19 -9.08 6.45
C ALA A 214 -14.02 -8.28 5.84
N ALA A 215 -13.21 -7.63 6.67
CA ALA A 215 -12.04 -6.88 6.21
C ALA A 215 -10.95 -7.80 5.63
N ILE A 216 -10.66 -8.95 6.27
CA ILE A 216 -9.63 -9.86 5.78
C ILE A 216 -10.05 -10.59 4.50
N GLU A 217 -11.34 -10.92 4.35
CA GLU A 217 -11.88 -11.45 3.09
C GLU A 217 -11.62 -10.47 1.93
N ARG A 218 -11.84 -9.18 2.17
CA ARG A 218 -11.56 -8.16 1.18
C ARG A 218 -10.06 -8.03 0.85
N ALA A 219 -9.18 -8.19 1.84
CA ALA A 219 -7.74 -8.23 1.59
C ALA A 219 -7.33 -9.46 0.77
N VAL A 220 -7.89 -10.65 1.07
CA VAL A 220 -7.64 -11.90 0.34
C VAL A 220 -8.07 -11.79 -1.13
N GLU A 221 -9.20 -11.16 -1.41
CA GLU A 221 -9.65 -10.93 -2.80
C GLU A 221 -8.68 -10.05 -3.60
N LEU A 222 -8.08 -9.04 -2.96
CA LEU A 222 -7.23 -8.06 -3.61
C LEU A 222 -5.79 -8.55 -3.80
N VAL A 223 -5.26 -9.27 -2.81
CA VAL A 223 -3.87 -9.74 -2.78
C VAL A 223 -3.79 -11.20 -2.30
N PRO A 224 -4.36 -12.16 -3.05
CA PRO A 224 -4.53 -13.55 -2.61
C PRO A 224 -3.21 -14.31 -2.37
N MET A 225 -2.10 -13.79 -2.90
CA MET A 225 -0.77 -14.37 -2.72
C MET A 225 0.09 -13.63 -1.70
N ASP A 226 -0.46 -12.65 -0.97
CA ASP A 226 0.27 -11.98 0.10
C ASP A 226 0.32 -12.86 1.36
N GLY A 227 1.53 -13.10 1.86
CA GLY A 227 1.76 -14.04 2.95
C GLY A 227 1.28 -13.50 4.30
N ALA A 228 1.32 -12.18 4.50
CA ALA A 228 0.80 -11.54 5.70
C ALA A 228 -0.73 -11.60 5.73
N VAL A 229 -1.38 -11.43 4.57
CA VAL A 229 -2.84 -11.58 4.43
C VAL A 229 -3.28 -13.01 4.76
N GLY A 230 -2.66 -14.02 4.15
CA GLY A 230 -3.00 -15.42 4.44
C GLY A 230 -2.72 -15.82 5.89
N LEU A 231 -1.65 -15.28 6.49
CA LEU A 231 -1.33 -15.51 7.90
C LEU A 231 -2.41 -14.96 8.83
N GLU A 232 -2.78 -13.68 8.63
CA GLU A 232 -3.79 -12.98 9.42
C GLU A 232 -5.18 -13.60 9.23
N ALA A 233 -5.54 -14.02 8.02
CA ALA A 233 -6.77 -14.75 7.73
C ALA A 233 -6.89 -16.04 8.56
N GLY A 234 -5.80 -16.82 8.64
CA GLY A 234 -5.82 -18.02 9.47
C GLY A 234 -5.91 -17.71 10.97
N VAL A 235 -5.27 -16.65 11.46
CA VAL A 235 -5.40 -16.22 12.86
C VAL A 235 -6.84 -15.82 13.19
N ILE A 236 -7.48 -15.02 12.33
CA ILE A 236 -8.89 -14.63 12.50
C ILE A 236 -9.79 -15.87 12.46
N ALA A 237 -9.52 -16.83 11.57
CA ALA A 237 -10.28 -18.06 11.45
C ALA A 237 -10.20 -18.94 12.71
N VAL A 238 -9.02 -19.12 13.32
CA VAL A 238 -8.89 -19.85 14.60
C VAL A 238 -9.67 -19.16 15.71
N LEU A 239 -9.56 -17.84 15.84
CA LEU A 239 -10.30 -17.10 16.87
C LEU A 239 -11.82 -17.16 16.68
N ALA A 240 -12.27 -17.32 15.43
CA ALA A 240 -13.66 -17.55 15.08
C ALA A 240 -14.10 -19.04 15.15
N GLY A 241 -13.23 -19.95 15.61
CA GLY A 241 -13.54 -21.39 15.74
C GLY A 241 -13.58 -22.16 14.42
N ARG A 242 -12.98 -21.63 13.35
CA ARG A 242 -12.89 -22.26 12.02
C ARG A 242 -11.48 -22.79 11.76
N GLU A 243 -11.09 -23.83 12.50
CA GLU A 243 -9.73 -24.39 12.47
C GLU A 243 -9.31 -24.93 11.09
N GLU A 244 -10.23 -25.52 10.34
CA GLU A 244 -10.00 -26.05 9.00
C GLU A 244 -9.70 -24.92 8.01
N ALA A 245 -10.47 -23.83 8.05
CA ALA A 245 -10.21 -22.65 7.22
C ALA A 245 -8.86 -21.99 7.58
N ALA A 246 -8.49 -22.01 8.87
CA ALA A 246 -7.18 -21.54 9.31
C ALA A 246 -6.05 -22.40 8.76
N ARG A 247 -6.22 -23.73 8.81
CA ARG A 247 -5.28 -24.69 8.25
C ARG A 247 -5.06 -24.46 6.76
N GLU A 248 -6.13 -24.37 5.98
CA GLU A 248 -6.06 -24.10 4.53
C GLU A 248 -5.33 -22.79 4.23
N SER A 249 -5.61 -21.73 5.00
CA SER A 249 -4.96 -20.43 4.82
C SER A 249 -3.45 -20.52 5.07
N TRP A 250 -3.03 -21.15 6.16
CA TRP A 250 -1.61 -21.28 6.51
C TRP A 250 -0.86 -22.25 5.61
N GLU A 251 -1.48 -23.35 5.18
CA GLU A 251 -0.92 -24.27 4.18
C GLU A 251 -0.72 -23.57 2.84
N SER A 252 -1.65 -22.71 2.41
CA SER A 252 -1.52 -21.88 1.21
C SER A 252 -0.32 -20.93 1.30
N VAL A 253 -0.13 -20.25 2.43
CA VAL A 253 1.05 -19.37 2.67
C VAL A 253 2.36 -20.16 2.54
N ILE A 254 2.42 -21.37 3.10
CA ILE A 254 3.59 -22.24 3.04
C ILE A 254 3.87 -22.71 1.60
N ALA A 255 2.81 -23.08 0.85
CA ALA A 255 2.95 -23.56 -0.51
C ALA A 255 3.38 -22.45 -1.48
N THR A 256 2.87 -21.24 -1.32
CA THR A 256 3.12 -20.11 -2.22
C THR A 256 4.45 -19.39 -1.92
N GLN A 257 4.84 -19.31 -0.65
CA GLN A 257 6.03 -18.57 -0.21
C GLN A 257 6.84 -19.34 0.85
N PRO A 258 7.39 -20.52 0.53
CA PRO A 258 7.94 -21.46 1.51
C PRO A 258 9.08 -20.93 2.38
N GLU A 259 9.85 -19.96 1.86
CA GLU A 259 11.00 -19.35 2.53
C GLU A 259 10.68 -18.04 3.28
N SER A 260 9.44 -17.55 3.17
CA SER A 260 9.01 -16.30 3.81
C SER A 260 8.93 -16.43 5.33
N LEU A 261 9.05 -15.30 6.03
CA LEU A 261 8.78 -15.23 7.47
C LEU A 261 7.33 -15.64 7.78
N ALA A 262 6.39 -15.24 6.93
CA ALA A 262 4.99 -15.64 7.05
C ALA A 262 4.81 -17.16 7.01
N ALA A 263 5.49 -17.86 6.09
CA ALA A 263 5.46 -19.32 6.03
C ALA A 263 6.10 -19.99 7.26
N LYS A 264 7.18 -19.42 7.82
CA LYS A 264 7.76 -19.91 9.07
C LYS A 264 6.78 -19.77 10.23
N THR A 265 6.09 -18.63 10.34
CA THR A 265 5.05 -18.41 11.36
C THR A 265 3.84 -19.33 11.13
N ALA A 266 3.39 -19.48 9.89
CA ALA A 266 2.30 -20.38 9.51
C ALA A 266 2.58 -21.83 9.92
N LYS A 267 3.81 -22.34 9.69
CA LYS A 267 4.25 -23.67 10.16
C LYS A 267 4.15 -23.80 11.68
N ALA A 268 4.59 -22.76 12.40
CA ALA A 268 4.53 -22.74 13.86
C ALA A 268 3.09 -22.71 14.39
N TYR A 269 2.17 -22.01 13.72
CA TYR A 269 0.75 -22.01 14.07
C TYR A 269 0.06 -23.34 13.75
N LEU A 270 0.32 -23.94 12.58
CA LEU A 270 -0.20 -25.26 12.21
C LEU A 270 0.20 -26.35 13.19
N ALA A 271 1.44 -26.31 13.72
CA ALA A 271 1.94 -27.28 14.69
C ALA A 271 1.22 -27.20 16.05
N GLN A 272 0.50 -26.12 16.33
CA GLN A 272 -0.29 -25.94 17.56
C GLN A 272 -1.75 -26.39 17.41
N LEU A 273 -2.24 -26.56 16.18
CA LEU A 273 -3.59 -27.06 15.94
C LEU A 273 -3.65 -28.58 16.18
N PRO A 274 -4.79 -29.11 16.65
CA PRO A 274 -5.02 -30.55 16.63
C PRO A 274 -4.88 -31.08 15.20
N PRO A 275 -4.52 -32.38 15.02
CA PRO A 275 -4.49 -32.97 13.70
C PRO A 275 -5.84 -32.82 13.01
N ALA A 276 -5.84 -32.63 11.69
CA ALA A 276 -7.06 -32.52 10.91
C ALA A 276 -7.98 -33.72 11.20
N VAL A 277 -9.25 -33.45 11.48
CA VAL A 277 -10.22 -34.51 11.67
C VAL A 277 -10.45 -35.15 10.31
N ASP A 278 -10.02 -36.41 10.17
CA ASP A 278 -10.18 -37.17 8.95
C ASP A 278 -11.67 -37.45 8.73
N ASN A 279 -12.35 -36.56 8.00
CA ASN A 279 -13.73 -36.72 7.59
C ASN A 279 -13.79 -37.70 6.41
N ALA A 280 -13.34 -38.93 6.63
CA ALA A 280 -13.65 -40.03 5.73
C ALA A 280 -15.19 -40.13 5.65
N PRO A 281 -15.78 -40.32 4.46
CA PRO A 281 -17.22 -40.57 4.34
C PRO A 281 -17.57 -41.75 5.24
N ARG A 282 -18.45 -41.53 6.23
CA ARG A 282 -19.02 -42.65 6.98
C ARG A 282 -19.77 -43.49 5.96
N GLU A 283 -19.27 -44.70 5.67
CA GLU A 283 -20.02 -45.68 4.89
C GLU A 283 -21.39 -45.83 5.55
N GLU A 284 -22.44 -45.38 4.85
CA GLU A 284 -23.80 -45.63 5.28
C GLU A 284 -23.99 -47.15 5.34
N PRO A 285 -24.47 -47.71 6.47
CA PRO A 285 -24.73 -49.13 6.54
C PRO A 285 -25.83 -49.46 5.54
N GLN A 286 -25.46 -50.23 4.50
CA GLN A 286 -26.41 -50.80 3.55
C GLN A 286 -27.44 -51.62 4.33
N GLN A 287 -28.68 -51.14 4.37
CA GLN A 287 -29.87 -51.89 4.79
C GLN A 287 -30.69 -52.27 3.56
#